data_AF-A0A1B8FDB2-F1
#
_entry.id   AF-A0A1B8FDB2-F1
#
_cell.length_a   1.000
_cell.length_b   1.000
_cell.length_c   1.000
_cell.angle_alpha   90.00
_cell.angle_beta   90.00
_cell.angle_gamma   90.00
#
_symmetry.space_group_name_H-M   'P 1'
#
loop_
_entity.id
_entity.type
_entity.pdbx_description
1 polymer ?
#
loop_
_entity_poly.entity_id
_entity_poly.type
_entity_poly.pdbx_seq_one_letter_code
_entity_poly.pdbx_strand_id
1 'polypeptide(L)'
;MLCLTNRQGDRVASVAVPGCGDDDCPERSRDLAQLCERAHHSGIGQDGFYAPYAALDIRAVAKVPDDIPSPVAAVSTDAVKTSYHAIVRRGEVKSFETAFLFGLGGLGFNGLQVVRHIGARFIVSDVRQERLDEAIKIGVPKGDVVPAGKSVQEFVKENGLEGKIDTTLDFVGKNQTSQDAQNILRRGGKMVCIGTLDSENSIDMKIGIRKRLSINFTYGGQLRDLKAVLDLISKKAIQPQVENATLRDFPTVLKDLCNGKIKARVALIHE
;
A
#
# COMPACT_ATOMS: atom_id res chain seq x y z
N MET A 1 -1.93 -27.64 6.14
CA MET A 1 -0.54 -27.75 6.60
C MET A 1 0.37 -27.66 5.37
N LEU A 2 0.71 -26.44 4.95
CA LEU A 2 1.66 -26.24 3.84
C LEU A 2 3.06 -26.42 4.43
N CYS A 3 3.69 -27.57 4.15
CA CYS A 3 5.10 -27.79 4.41
C CYS A 3 5.90 -26.72 3.66
N LEU A 4 6.32 -25.65 4.35
CA LEU A 4 7.45 -24.85 3.90
C LEU A 4 8.68 -25.75 4.09
N THR A 5 9.08 -26.47 3.04
CA THR A 5 10.39 -27.13 3.03
C THR A 5 11.44 -26.05 2.82
N ASN A 6 11.70 -25.25 3.86
CA ASN A 6 12.77 -24.26 3.83
C ASN A 6 14.09 -25.02 3.86
N ARG A 7 14.77 -25.04 2.73
CA ARG A 7 16.09 -25.64 2.58
C ARG A 7 17.13 -24.52 2.54
N GLN A 8 18.34 -24.84 2.93
CA GLN A 8 19.47 -23.94 2.71
C GLN A 8 19.53 -23.54 1.22
N GLY A 9 19.65 -22.24 0.95
CA GLY A 9 19.63 -21.68 -0.40
C GLY A 9 18.28 -21.17 -0.88
N ASP A 10 17.17 -21.42 -0.16
CA ASP A 10 15.88 -20.83 -0.51
C ASP A 10 15.89 -19.30 -0.34
N ARG A 11 15.36 -18.60 -1.36
CA ARG A 11 15.09 -17.17 -1.27
C ARG A 11 13.74 -16.94 -0.59
N VAL A 12 13.74 -16.12 0.46
CA VAL A 12 12.55 -15.83 1.27
C VAL A 12 12.34 -14.33 1.43
N ALA A 13 11.07 -13.95 1.60
CA ALA A 13 10.62 -12.61 1.92
C ALA A 13 9.85 -12.65 3.24
N SER A 14 10.12 -11.73 4.16
CA SER A 14 9.56 -11.74 5.51
C SER A 14 8.57 -10.60 5.74
N VAL A 15 7.45 -10.89 6.40
CA VAL A 15 6.62 -9.84 7.02
C VAL A 15 7.26 -9.36 8.33
N ALA A 16 7.00 -8.11 8.72
CA ALA A 16 7.57 -7.54 9.95
C ALA A 16 6.97 -8.13 11.23
N VAL A 17 5.67 -8.48 11.20
CA VAL A 17 4.91 -8.97 12.36
C VAL A 17 4.12 -10.22 11.95
N PRO A 18 4.59 -11.44 12.27
CA PRO A 18 3.90 -12.69 11.91
C PRO A 18 2.85 -13.15 12.93
N GLY A 19 2.73 -12.46 14.07
CA GLY A 19 1.97 -12.91 15.24
C GLY A 19 2.82 -13.73 16.21
N CYS A 20 2.39 -13.83 17.48
CA CYS A 20 3.12 -14.60 18.49
C CYS A 20 2.99 -16.12 18.32
N GLY A 21 1.96 -16.55 17.58
CA GLY A 21 1.60 -17.94 17.28
C GLY A 21 1.08 -18.77 18.46
N ASP A 22 0.78 -18.13 19.58
CA ASP A 22 0.08 -18.75 20.70
C ASP A 22 -1.38 -19.07 20.32
N ASP A 23 -1.91 -20.18 20.82
CA ASP A 23 -3.29 -20.59 20.58
C ASP A 23 -4.32 -19.69 21.27
N ASP A 24 -3.94 -19.05 22.36
CA ASP A 24 -4.78 -18.12 23.14
C ASP A 24 -4.79 -16.68 22.60
N CYS A 25 -4.10 -16.41 21.49
CA CYS A 25 -3.97 -15.05 20.97
C CYS A 25 -5.26 -14.52 20.34
N PRO A 26 -5.85 -13.43 20.89
CA PRO A 26 -7.08 -12.88 20.36
C PRO A 26 -6.89 -12.30 18.95
N GLU A 27 -5.73 -11.71 18.64
CA GLU A 27 -5.44 -11.21 17.30
C GLU A 27 -5.31 -12.37 16.30
N ARG A 28 -4.61 -13.44 16.67
CA ARG A 28 -4.44 -14.60 15.80
C ARG A 28 -5.77 -15.25 15.45
N SER A 29 -6.63 -15.48 16.45
CA SER A 29 -7.95 -16.10 16.23
C SER A 29 -8.86 -15.26 15.35
N ARG A 30 -8.61 -13.95 15.26
CA ARG A 30 -9.33 -12.99 14.39
C ARG A 30 -8.60 -12.69 13.09
N ASP A 31 -7.52 -13.41 12.79
CA ASP A 31 -6.71 -13.20 11.59
C ASP A 31 -6.10 -11.79 11.52
N LEU A 32 -5.64 -11.28 12.66
CA LEU A 32 -5.03 -9.96 12.85
C LEU A 32 -3.58 -10.06 13.33
N ALA A 33 -2.84 -11.07 12.89
CA ALA A 33 -1.49 -11.36 13.36
C ALA A 33 -0.53 -10.15 13.30
N GLN A 34 -0.70 -9.27 12.31
CA GLN A 34 0.07 -8.03 12.15
C GLN A 34 -0.16 -6.98 13.23
N LEU A 35 -1.20 -7.14 14.06
CA LEU A 35 -1.55 -6.27 15.19
C LEU A 35 -1.14 -6.90 16.54
N CYS A 36 -0.56 -8.09 16.53
CA CYS A 36 -0.21 -8.81 17.76
C CYS A 36 0.96 -8.12 18.48
N GLU A 37 0.69 -7.56 19.66
CA GLU A 37 1.71 -6.90 20.48
C GLU A 37 2.73 -7.88 21.07
N ARG A 38 2.34 -9.15 21.29
CA ARG A 38 3.22 -10.21 21.79
C ARG A 38 4.22 -10.74 20.76
N ALA A 39 4.02 -10.44 19.48
CA ALA A 39 4.91 -10.89 18.41
C ALA A 39 6.25 -10.13 18.47
N HIS A 40 7.25 -10.65 17.75
CA HIS A 40 8.42 -9.85 17.42
C HIS A 40 8.06 -8.86 16.29
N HIS A 41 8.51 -7.60 16.41
CA HIS A 41 8.24 -6.54 15.45
C HIS A 41 9.53 -6.15 14.71
N SER A 42 9.88 -6.91 13.67
CA SER A 42 11.16 -6.74 12.98
C SER A 42 11.28 -5.36 12.34
N GLY A 43 12.30 -4.60 12.74
CA GLY A 43 12.57 -3.24 12.27
C GLY A 43 11.62 -2.16 12.81
N ILE A 44 10.77 -2.49 13.79
CA ILE A 44 9.84 -1.54 14.44
C ILE A 44 10.11 -1.59 15.95
N GLY A 45 11.09 -0.81 16.40
CA GLY A 45 11.53 -0.80 17.81
C GLY A 45 12.34 -2.03 18.23
N GLN A 46 12.47 -3.03 17.36
CA GLN A 46 13.33 -4.21 17.53
C GLN A 46 14.19 -4.39 16.28
N ASP A 47 15.19 -5.27 16.35
CA ASP A 47 16.14 -5.49 15.27
C ASP A 47 15.45 -5.78 13.92
N GLY A 48 15.97 -5.15 12.87
CA GLY A 48 15.46 -5.24 11.50
C GLY A 48 16.47 -5.89 10.54
N PHE A 49 16.36 -5.52 9.27
CA PHE A 49 17.07 -6.22 8.18
C PHE A 49 18.20 -5.43 7.52
N TYR A 50 18.58 -4.27 8.07
CA TYR A 50 19.73 -3.48 7.61
C TYR A 50 21.05 -4.03 8.18
N ALA A 51 21.30 -5.32 7.92
CA ALA A 51 22.47 -6.06 8.37
C ALA A 51 22.77 -7.21 7.37
N PRO A 52 24.01 -7.74 7.36
CA PRO A 52 24.37 -8.90 6.52
C PRO A 52 23.58 -10.18 6.84
N TYR A 53 23.15 -10.33 8.10
CA TYR A 53 22.37 -11.46 8.58
C TYR A 53 21.24 -10.96 9.48
N ALA A 54 20.12 -11.68 9.47
CA ALA A 54 19.00 -11.44 10.37
C ALA A 54 18.38 -12.76 10.81
N ALA A 55 17.94 -12.82 12.07
CA ALA A 55 17.12 -13.91 12.56
C ALA A 55 15.65 -13.68 12.15
N LEU A 56 15.00 -14.72 11.66
CA LEU A 56 13.61 -14.65 11.21
C LEU A 56 12.77 -15.71 11.92
N ASP A 57 11.57 -15.30 12.29
CA ASP A 57 10.51 -16.24 12.62
C ASP A 57 10.03 -16.95 11.34
N ILE A 58 10.00 -18.28 11.36
CA ILE A 58 9.56 -19.07 10.21
C ILE A 58 8.10 -18.81 9.82
N ARG A 59 7.29 -18.29 10.75
CA ARG A 59 5.91 -17.86 10.49
C ARG A 59 5.85 -16.56 9.70
N ALA A 60 6.94 -15.80 9.64
CA ALA A 60 7.03 -14.55 8.90
C ALA A 60 7.38 -14.74 7.42
N VAL A 61 7.86 -15.92 7.03
CA VAL A 61 8.48 -16.09 5.71
C VAL A 61 7.51 -16.60 4.64
N ALA A 62 7.65 -16.03 3.46
CA ALA A 62 7.11 -16.55 2.21
C ALA A 62 8.27 -16.87 1.26
N LYS A 63 8.19 -17.99 0.54
CA LYS A 63 9.15 -18.33 -0.50
C LYS A 63 9.03 -17.34 -1.66
N VAL A 64 10.16 -16.85 -2.16
CA VAL A 64 10.23 -15.95 -3.31
C VAL A 64 10.37 -16.80 -4.58
N PRO A 65 9.47 -16.67 -5.56
CA PRO A 65 9.63 -17.27 -6.89
C PRO A 65 10.95 -16.87 -7.56
N ASP A 66 11.56 -17.80 -8.30
CA ASP A 66 12.89 -17.62 -8.89
C ASP A 66 12.95 -16.47 -9.91
N ASP A 67 11.83 -16.19 -10.58
CA ASP A 67 11.67 -15.14 -11.58
C ASP A 67 11.53 -13.73 -10.99
N ILE A 68 11.39 -13.59 -9.67
CA ILE A 68 11.28 -12.29 -8.99
C ILE A 68 12.66 -11.85 -8.49
N PRO A 69 13.19 -10.69 -8.95
CA PRO A 69 14.45 -10.14 -8.43
C PRO A 69 14.37 -9.83 -6.94
N SER A 70 15.46 -10.03 -6.19
CA SER A 70 15.48 -9.80 -4.73
C SER A 70 15.09 -8.37 -4.32
N PRO A 71 15.50 -7.30 -5.03
CA PRO A 71 15.01 -5.94 -4.75
C PRO A 71 13.48 -5.82 -4.81
N VAL A 72 12.86 -6.46 -5.81
CA VAL A 72 11.40 -6.45 -6.00
C VAL A 72 10.71 -7.25 -4.89
N ALA A 73 11.26 -8.42 -4.53
CA ALA A 73 10.77 -9.20 -3.42
C ALA A 73 10.87 -8.44 -2.09
N ALA A 74 11.98 -7.72 -1.85
CA ALA A 74 12.19 -6.93 -0.64
C ALA A 74 11.15 -5.80 -0.49
N VAL A 75 10.88 -5.03 -1.54
CA VAL A 75 9.86 -3.97 -1.46
C VAL A 75 8.43 -4.51 -1.37
N SER A 76 8.21 -5.77 -1.80
CA SER A 76 6.89 -6.39 -1.77
C SER A 76 6.42 -6.70 -0.35
N THR A 77 7.34 -6.88 0.61
CA THR A 77 7.03 -7.23 2.01
C THR A 77 6.32 -6.12 2.77
N ASP A 78 6.48 -4.88 2.30
CA ASP A 78 5.82 -3.69 2.84
C ASP A 78 4.97 -3.01 1.78
N ALA A 79 5.55 -2.20 0.90
CA ALA A 79 4.81 -1.27 0.07
C ALA A 79 3.75 -1.90 -0.84
N VAL A 80 4.06 -3.05 -1.44
CA VAL A 80 3.10 -3.74 -2.33
C VAL A 80 2.05 -4.47 -1.49
N LYS A 81 2.47 -5.23 -0.47
CA LYS A 81 1.58 -5.96 0.43
C LYS A 81 0.61 -5.02 1.17
N THR A 82 1.10 -3.89 1.67
CA THR A 82 0.30 -2.90 2.41
C THR A 82 -0.76 -2.28 1.50
N SER A 83 -0.39 -1.88 0.29
CA SER A 83 -1.37 -1.41 -0.70
C SER A 83 -2.39 -2.48 -1.09
N TYR A 84 -1.94 -3.72 -1.30
CA TYR A 84 -2.84 -4.84 -1.58
C TYR A 84 -3.81 -5.10 -0.44
N HIS A 85 -3.33 -5.18 0.81
CA HIS A 85 -4.18 -5.40 1.98
C HIS A 85 -5.21 -4.26 2.14
N ALA A 86 -4.76 -3.01 2.00
CA ALA A 86 -5.63 -1.84 2.05
C ALA A 86 -6.77 -1.93 1.03
N ILE A 87 -6.47 -2.30 -0.21
CA ILE A 87 -7.44 -2.31 -1.31
C ILE A 87 -8.34 -3.55 -1.27
N VAL A 88 -7.74 -4.74 -1.11
CA VAL A 88 -8.43 -6.03 -1.27
C VAL A 88 -9.11 -6.48 0.02
N ARG A 89 -8.50 -6.24 1.18
CA ARG A 89 -9.00 -6.73 2.48
C ARG A 89 -9.78 -5.68 3.26
N ARG A 90 -9.33 -4.43 3.24
CA ARG A 90 -9.95 -3.35 4.03
C ARG A 90 -10.90 -2.48 3.22
N GLY A 91 -10.55 -2.21 1.96
CA GLY A 91 -11.40 -1.54 0.99
C GLY A 91 -12.38 -2.49 0.32
N GLU A 92 -12.02 -3.77 0.19
CA GLU A 92 -12.81 -4.76 -0.55
C GLU A 92 -13.26 -4.25 -1.94
N VAL A 93 -12.37 -3.55 -2.64
CA VAL A 93 -12.69 -2.92 -3.93
C VAL A 93 -13.17 -3.97 -4.92
N LYS A 94 -14.28 -3.67 -5.63
CA LYS A 94 -14.86 -4.55 -6.65
C LYS A 94 -14.66 -4.00 -8.06
N SER A 95 -14.64 -4.87 -9.05
CA SER A 95 -14.41 -4.51 -10.45
C SER A 95 -15.44 -3.53 -11.05
N PHE A 96 -16.65 -3.49 -10.51
CA PHE A 96 -17.69 -2.54 -10.96
C PHE A 96 -17.62 -1.19 -10.25
N GLU A 97 -16.78 -1.05 -9.20
CA GLU A 97 -16.65 0.19 -8.43
C GLU A 97 -15.72 1.18 -9.14
N THR A 98 -15.90 2.47 -8.83
CA THR A 98 -14.90 3.51 -9.13
C THR A 98 -14.11 3.85 -7.87
N ALA A 99 -12.79 3.66 -7.93
CA ALA A 99 -11.86 4.03 -6.89
C ALA A 99 -11.16 5.37 -7.21
N PHE A 100 -10.96 6.20 -6.19
CA PHE A 100 -10.20 7.45 -6.29
C PHE A 100 -8.95 7.34 -5.41
N LEU A 101 -7.76 7.47 -5.99
CA LEU A 101 -6.48 7.34 -5.30
C LEU A 101 -5.90 8.74 -5.05
N PHE A 102 -5.63 9.03 -3.77
CA PHE A 102 -4.83 10.19 -3.38
C PHE A 102 -3.39 9.75 -3.14
N GLY A 103 -2.46 10.39 -3.85
CA GLY A 103 -1.04 10.11 -3.75
C GLY A 103 -0.61 8.90 -4.58
N LEU A 104 0.38 9.12 -5.43
CA LEU A 104 1.01 8.13 -6.30
C LEU A 104 2.48 7.90 -5.92
N GLY A 105 2.81 8.08 -4.63
CA GLY A 105 4.10 7.69 -4.07
C GLY A 105 4.30 6.17 -4.01
N GLY A 106 5.31 5.71 -3.26
CA GLY A 106 5.70 4.30 -3.28
C GLY A 106 4.64 3.29 -2.82
N LEU A 107 3.62 3.69 -2.05
CA LEU A 107 2.44 2.83 -1.81
C LEU A 107 1.40 2.99 -2.92
N GLY A 108 1.00 4.23 -3.20
CA GLY A 108 -0.09 4.53 -4.12
C GLY A 108 0.13 4.06 -5.54
N PHE A 109 1.37 4.11 -6.05
CA PHE A 109 1.69 3.60 -7.38
C PHE A 109 1.58 2.07 -7.48
N ASN A 110 1.91 1.35 -6.39
CA ASN A 110 1.64 -0.09 -6.30
C ASN A 110 0.14 -0.36 -6.15
N GLY A 111 -0.57 0.47 -5.37
CA GLY A 111 -2.02 0.39 -5.21
C GLY A 111 -2.78 0.58 -6.52
N LEU A 112 -2.35 1.51 -7.37
CA LEU A 112 -2.89 1.74 -8.70
C LEU A 112 -2.86 0.45 -9.55
N GLN A 113 -1.76 -0.30 -9.50
CA GLN A 113 -1.64 -1.57 -10.21
C GLN A 113 -2.56 -2.65 -9.64
N VAL A 114 -2.77 -2.67 -8.31
CA VAL A 114 -3.75 -3.57 -7.66
C VAL A 114 -5.18 -3.25 -8.12
N VAL A 115 -5.58 -1.98 -8.13
CA VAL A 115 -6.92 -1.57 -8.60
C VAL A 115 -7.11 -1.93 -10.08
N ARG A 116 -6.10 -1.69 -10.90
CA ARG A 116 -6.10 -2.10 -12.31
C ARG A 116 -6.24 -3.61 -12.47
N HIS A 117 -5.55 -4.41 -11.65
CA HIS A 117 -5.67 -5.86 -11.67
C HIS A 117 -7.08 -6.35 -11.28
N ILE A 118 -7.73 -5.69 -10.31
CA ILE A 118 -9.12 -5.96 -9.93
C ILE A 118 -10.10 -5.64 -11.09
N GLY A 119 -9.73 -4.73 -11.97
CA GLY A 119 -10.57 -4.27 -13.09
C GLY A 119 -11.54 -3.16 -12.71
N ALA A 120 -11.36 -2.53 -11.55
CA ALA A 120 -12.13 -1.36 -11.14
C ALA A 120 -11.69 -0.12 -11.92
N ARG A 121 -12.59 0.86 -12.13
CA ARG A 121 -12.20 2.17 -12.66
C ARG A 121 -11.39 2.91 -11.60
N PHE A 122 -10.33 3.60 -12.01
CA PHE A 122 -9.49 4.38 -11.09
C PHE A 122 -9.32 5.81 -11.58
N ILE A 123 -9.47 6.76 -10.66
CA ILE A 123 -9.15 8.18 -10.82
C ILE A 123 -7.98 8.47 -9.87
N VAL A 124 -7.00 9.25 -10.30
CA VAL A 124 -5.77 9.48 -9.52
C VAL A 124 -5.48 10.97 -9.32
N SER A 125 -4.91 11.29 -8.17
CA SER A 125 -4.40 12.62 -7.85
C SER A 125 -3.05 12.52 -7.14
N ASP A 126 -2.13 13.41 -7.49
CA ASP A 126 -0.85 13.63 -6.82
C ASP A 126 -0.46 15.10 -7.08
N VAL A 127 0.33 15.68 -6.19
CA VAL A 127 0.84 17.06 -6.34
C VAL A 127 2.03 17.14 -7.29
N ARG A 128 2.64 15.98 -7.60
CA ARG A 128 3.82 15.86 -8.46
C ARG A 128 3.41 15.47 -9.87
N GLN A 129 3.67 16.36 -10.84
CA GLN A 129 3.31 16.13 -12.23
C GLN A 129 3.99 14.88 -12.81
N GLU A 130 5.24 14.60 -12.43
CA GLU A 130 5.96 13.42 -12.91
C GLU A 130 5.29 12.10 -12.50
N ARG A 131 4.61 12.08 -11.34
CA ARG A 131 3.86 10.90 -10.87
C ARG A 131 2.60 10.68 -11.69
N LEU A 132 1.91 11.77 -12.05
CA LEU A 132 0.72 11.74 -12.91
C LEU A 132 1.09 11.25 -14.32
N ASP A 133 2.21 11.73 -14.86
CA ASP A 133 2.72 11.31 -16.17
C ASP A 133 3.09 9.82 -16.19
N GLU A 134 3.72 9.32 -15.12
CA GLU A 134 3.98 7.89 -14.95
C GLU A 134 2.68 7.06 -14.88
N ALA A 135 1.64 7.57 -14.21
CA ALA A 135 0.34 6.94 -14.13
C ALA A 135 -0.29 6.77 -15.52
N ILE A 136 -0.21 7.82 -16.36
CA ILE A 136 -0.67 7.78 -17.75
C ILE A 136 0.09 6.72 -18.56
N LYS A 137 1.42 6.64 -18.41
CA LYS A 137 2.25 5.64 -19.10
C LYS A 137 1.86 4.20 -18.79
N ILE A 138 1.36 3.93 -17.58
CA ILE A 138 0.90 2.60 -17.18
C ILE A 138 -0.60 2.38 -17.42
N GLY A 139 -1.26 3.29 -18.14
CA GLY A 139 -2.61 3.09 -18.68
C GLY A 139 -3.74 3.85 -18.00
N VAL A 140 -3.45 4.84 -17.14
CA VAL A 140 -4.51 5.73 -16.63
C VAL A 140 -5.00 6.64 -17.76
N PRO A 141 -6.31 6.66 -18.09
CA PRO A 141 -6.85 7.61 -19.06
C PRO A 141 -6.59 9.05 -18.61
N LYS A 142 -6.20 9.94 -19.53
CA LYS A 142 -5.94 11.36 -19.18
C LYS A 142 -7.12 12.04 -18.49
N GLY A 143 -8.35 11.66 -18.83
CA GLY A 143 -9.57 12.19 -18.20
C GLY A 143 -9.82 11.68 -16.77
N ASP A 144 -9.08 10.68 -16.31
CA ASP A 144 -9.11 10.14 -14.95
C ASP A 144 -7.90 10.58 -14.11
N VAL A 145 -7.13 11.55 -14.60
CA VAL A 145 -5.99 12.15 -13.90
C VAL A 145 -6.35 13.56 -13.47
N VAL A 146 -6.38 13.82 -12.16
CA VAL A 146 -6.53 15.18 -11.63
C VAL A 146 -5.24 15.96 -11.92
N PRO A 147 -5.28 17.07 -12.67
CA PRO A 147 -4.09 17.90 -12.91
C PRO A 147 -3.45 18.36 -11.60
N ALA A 148 -2.12 18.38 -11.55
CA ALA A 148 -1.39 18.83 -10.37
C ALA A 148 -1.82 20.26 -9.98
N GLY A 149 -2.11 20.46 -8.69
CA GLY A 149 -2.57 21.74 -8.14
C GLY A 149 -4.05 22.07 -8.39
N LYS A 150 -4.79 21.26 -9.16
CA LYS A 150 -6.24 21.43 -9.31
C LYS A 150 -6.99 20.92 -8.07
N SER A 151 -8.05 21.63 -7.69
CA SER A 151 -8.98 21.15 -6.65
C SER A 151 -9.64 19.84 -7.08
N VAL A 152 -9.55 18.83 -6.23
CA VAL A 152 -10.16 17.51 -6.47
C VAL A 152 -11.67 17.62 -6.57
N GLN A 153 -12.30 18.42 -5.72
CA GLN A 153 -13.76 18.61 -5.73
C GLN A 153 -14.25 19.31 -7.00
N GLU A 154 -13.52 20.33 -7.47
CA GLU A 154 -13.83 21.01 -8.74
C GLU A 154 -13.64 20.06 -9.93
N PHE A 155 -12.56 19.28 -9.95
CA PHE A 155 -12.35 18.26 -10.97
C PHE A 155 -13.50 17.25 -11.01
N VAL A 156 -13.96 16.77 -9.86
CA VAL A 156 -15.08 15.81 -9.77
C VAL A 156 -16.36 16.43 -10.32
N LYS A 157 -16.65 17.69 -9.99
CA LYS A 157 -17.82 18.42 -10.49
C LYS A 157 -17.77 18.63 -12.01
N GLU A 158 -16.67 19.19 -12.53
CA GLU A 158 -16.52 19.52 -13.95
C GLU A 158 -16.53 18.30 -14.87
N ASN A 159 -16.06 17.15 -14.38
CA ASN A 159 -16.06 15.90 -15.14
C ASN A 159 -17.33 15.04 -14.90
N GLY A 160 -18.32 15.57 -14.20
CA GLY A 160 -19.58 14.86 -13.92
C GLY A 160 -19.38 13.56 -13.15
N LEU A 161 -18.43 13.54 -12.21
CA LEU A 161 -18.08 12.39 -11.36
C LEU A 161 -18.83 12.41 -10.01
N GLU A 162 -19.66 13.43 -9.77
CA GLU A 162 -20.47 13.54 -8.56
C GLU A 162 -21.36 12.30 -8.37
N GLY A 163 -21.26 11.69 -7.18
CA GLY A 163 -22.02 10.49 -6.85
C GLY A 163 -21.53 9.20 -7.52
N LYS A 164 -20.39 9.22 -8.23
CA LYS A 164 -19.85 8.06 -8.96
C LYS A 164 -18.66 7.38 -8.28
N ILE A 165 -18.07 7.96 -7.24
CA ILE A 165 -16.89 7.41 -6.55
C ILE A 165 -17.33 6.55 -5.37
N ASP A 166 -17.12 5.23 -5.47
CA ASP A 166 -17.45 4.24 -4.44
C ASP A 166 -16.43 4.22 -3.30
N THR A 167 -15.15 4.29 -3.66
CA THR A 167 -14.03 4.09 -2.74
C THR A 167 -12.99 5.17 -2.89
N THR A 168 -12.52 5.76 -1.81
CA THR A 168 -11.29 6.55 -1.80
C THR A 168 -10.18 5.77 -1.12
N LEU A 169 -8.99 5.81 -1.72
CA LEU A 169 -7.77 5.17 -1.24
C LEU A 169 -6.78 6.30 -0.94
N ASP A 170 -6.68 6.70 0.32
CA ASP A 170 -5.85 7.83 0.73
C ASP A 170 -4.45 7.36 1.15
N PHE A 171 -3.48 7.43 0.24
CA PHE A 171 -2.07 7.13 0.50
C PHE A 171 -1.27 8.35 0.99
N VAL A 172 -1.92 9.51 1.19
CA VAL A 172 -1.31 10.74 1.66
C VAL A 172 -1.61 10.93 3.15
N GLY A 173 -2.88 10.87 3.54
CA GLY A 173 -3.31 11.03 4.93
C GLY A 173 -3.12 12.44 5.46
N LYS A 174 -3.39 13.46 4.63
CA LYS A 174 -3.44 14.86 5.04
C LYS A 174 -4.87 15.30 5.31
N ASN A 175 -5.03 16.38 6.07
CA ASN A 175 -6.33 16.96 6.36
C ASN A 175 -7.10 17.28 5.08
N GLN A 176 -6.41 17.87 4.10
CA GLN A 176 -6.97 18.16 2.78
C GLN A 176 -7.49 16.91 2.06
N THR A 177 -6.70 15.82 1.97
CA THR A 177 -7.12 14.61 1.26
C THR A 177 -8.27 13.89 1.96
N SER A 178 -8.30 13.93 3.30
CA SER A 178 -9.42 13.42 4.09
C SER A 178 -10.71 14.21 3.87
N GLN A 179 -10.63 15.55 3.84
CA GLN A 179 -11.80 16.40 3.54
C GLN A 179 -12.30 16.17 2.11
N ASP A 180 -11.40 16.11 1.14
CA ASP A 180 -11.76 15.84 -0.26
C ASP A 180 -12.42 14.47 -0.40
N ALA A 181 -11.87 13.43 0.24
CA ALA A 181 -12.44 12.09 0.24
C ALA A 181 -13.91 12.09 0.71
N GLN A 182 -14.20 12.72 1.85
CA GLN A 182 -15.56 12.81 2.39
C GLN A 182 -16.51 13.53 1.41
N ASN A 183 -16.03 14.59 0.75
CA ASN A 183 -16.82 15.39 -0.20
C ASN A 183 -17.10 14.68 -1.52
N ILE A 184 -16.15 13.92 -2.06
CA ILE A 184 -16.29 13.30 -3.40
C ILE A 184 -16.93 11.90 -3.36
N LEU A 185 -16.87 11.22 -2.21
CA LEU A 185 -17.51 9.91 -2.06
C LEU A 185 -19.02 10.00 -2.31
N ARG A 186 -19.55 8.99 -2.99
CA ARG A 186 -20.99 8.83 -3.16
C ARG A 186 -21.67 8.44 -1.85
N ARG A 187 -23.01 8.44 -1.84
CA ARG A 187 -23.79 7.88 -0.74
C ARG A 187 -23.51 6.39 -0.58
N GLY A 188 -23.17 5.94 0.63
CA GLY A 188 -22.74 4.58 0.95
C GLY A 188 -21.28 4.29 0.59
N GLY A 189 -20.50 5.30 0.19
CA GLY A 189 -19.09 5.14 -0.15
C GLY A 189 -18.20 4.89 1.07
N LYS A 190 -16.99 4.40 0.81
CA LYS A 190 -16.00 4.06 1.83
C LYS A 190 -14.67 4.78 1.59
N MET A 191 -14.13 5.35 2.66
CA MET A 191 -12.78 5.90 2.68
C MET A 191 -11.85 4.87 3.31
N VAL A 192 -10.75 4.55 2.63
CA VAL A 192 -9.66 3.74 3.19
C VAL A 192 -8.49 4.66 3.49
N CYS A 193 -8.09 4.74 4.76
CA CYS A 193 -7.01 5.59 5.24
C CYS A 193 -5.71 4.78 5.32
N ILE A 194 -4.72 5.08 4.47
CA ILE A 194 -3.43 4.37 4.39
C ILE A 194 -2.27 5.27 4.78
N GLY A 195 -2.23 6.51 4.27
CA GLY A 195 -1.21 7.49 4.59
C GLY A 195 -1.41 8.10 5.98
N THR A 196 -0.32 8.60 6.56
CA THR A 196 -0.28 9.15 7.91
C THR A 196 0.61 10.41 7.97
N LEU A 197 0.60 11.25 6.93
CA LEU A 197 1.39 12.48 6.93
C LEU A 197 0.94 13.45 8.03
N ASP A 198 -0.38 13.56 8.26
CA ASP A 198 -0.93 14.22 9.43
C ASP A 198 -1.34 13.16 10.47
N SER A 199 -1.12 13.45 11.75
CA SER A 199 -1.47 12.55 12.86
C SER A 199 -2.97 12.48 13.14
N GLU A 200 -3.69 13.53 12.77
CA GLU A 200 -5.13 13.65 12.99
C GLU A 200 -5.80 14.32 11.80
N ASN A 201 -7.03 13.90 11.51
CA ASN A 201 -7.84 14.43 10.43
C ASN A 201 -9.27 14.62 10.93
N SER A 202 -9.93 15.70 10.48
CA SER A 202 -11.30 16.00 10.88
C SER A 202 -12.32 15.09 10.16
N ILE A 203 -13.38 14.72 10.88
CA ILE A 203 -14.54 14.02 10.33
C ILE A 203 -15.69 15.01 10.23
N ASP A 204 -16.20 15.24 9.02
CA ASP A 204 -17.41 16.03 8.83
C ASP A 204 -18.64 15.17 9.13
N MET A 205 -19.23 15.43 10.31
CA MET A 205 -20.39 14.69 10.80
C MET A 205 -21.60 14.82 9.87
N LYS A 206 -21.82 15.98 9.24
CA LYS A 206 -22.98 16.20 8.37
C LYS A 206 -22.84 15.43 7.07
N ILE A 207 -21.65 15.45 6.46
CA ILE A 207 -21.35 14.69 5.25
C ILE A 207 -21.41 13.18 5.56
N GLY A 208 -20.72 12.74 6.62
CA GLY A 208 -20.65 11.35 7.04
C GLY A 208 -22.03 10.74 7.30
N ILE A 209 -22.88 11.41 8.08
CA ILE A 209 -24.25 10.95 8.38
C ILE A 209 -25.12 10.99 7.13
N ARG A 210 -25.17 12.10 6.38
CA ARG A 210 -26.08 12.23 5.22
C ARG A 210 -25.74 11.26 4.10
N LYS A 211 -24.44 10.97 3.89
CA LYS A 211 -24.00 10.01 2.88
C LYS A 211 -23.88 8.60 3.42
N ARG A 212 -23.98 8.35 4.74
CA ARG A 212 -23.70 7.05 5.37
C ARG A 212 -22.32 6.53 4.94
N LEU A 213 -21.29 7.34 5.15
CA LEU A 213 -19.92 6.98 4.80
C LEU A 213 -19.35 5.94 5.78
N SER A 214 -18.46 5.09 5.27
CA SER A 214 -17.60 4.23 6.09
C SER A 214 -16.16 4.78 6.07
N ILE A 215 -15.48 4.80 7.21
CA ILE A 215 -14.07 5.19 7.32
C ILE A 215 -13.30 3.98 7.83
N ASN A 216 -12.43 3.45 6.98
CA ASN A 216 -11.68 2.22 7.22
C ASN A 216 -10.19 2.54 7.38
N PHE A 217 -9.68 2.30 8.58
CA PHE A 217 -8.24 2.30 8.81
C PHE A 217 -7.64 0.93 8.45
N THR A 218 -6.38 0.95 8.01
CA THR A 218 -5.61 -0.24 7.63
C THR A 218 -4.18 -0.13 8.16
N TYR A 219 -3.57 -1.26 8.49
CA TYR A 219 -2.19 -1.31 8.99
C TYR A 219 -1.47 -2.54 8.45
N GLY A 220 -0.34 -2.31 7.79
CA GLY A 220 0.51 -3.35 7.21
C GLY A 220 -0.27 -4.31 6.29
N GLY A 221 -0.12 -5.59 6.55
CA GLY A 221 -0.83 -6.66 5.83
C GLY A 221 -0.36 -8.02 6.30
N GLN A 222 -1.06 -9.07 5.86
CA GLN A 222 -0.87 -10.42 6.38
C GLN A 222 0.11 -11.23 5.52
N LEU A 223 0.64 -12.35 6.05
CA LEU A 223 1.52 -13.23 5.27
C LEU A 223 0.84 -13.75 3.99
N ARG A 224 -0.46 -14.02 4.04
CA ARG A 224 -1.22 -14.43 2.85
C ARG A 224 -1.30 -13.34 1.78
N ASP A 225 -1.26 -12.08 2.19
CA ASP A 225 -1.25 -10.96 1.25
C ASP A 225 0.14 -10.86 0.61
N LEU A 226 1.22 -11.11 1.35
CA LEU A 226 2.57 -11.21 0.79
C LEU A 226 2.64 -12.31 -0.28
N LYS A 227 2.08 -13.49 0.01
CA LYS A 227 2.02 -14.59 -0.97
C LYS A 227 1.22 -14.21 -2.22
N ALA A 228 0.09 -13.53 -2.05
CA ALA A 228 -0.72 -13.06 -3.17
C ALA A 228 0.02 -12.03 -4.03
N VAL A 229 0.70 -11.05 -3.42
CA VAL A 229 1.44 -10.05 -4.21
C VAL A 229 2.64 -10.65 -4.93
N LEU A 230 3.36 -11.62 -4.35
CA LEU A 230 4.44 -12.32 -5.03
C LEU A 230 3.92 -13.07 -6.27
N ASP A 231 2.77 -13.74 -6.17
CA ASP A 231 2.12 -14.39 -7.32
C ASP A 231 1.72 -13.37 -8.41
N LEU A 232 1.16 -12.23 -8.02
CA LEU A 232 0.81 -11.16 -8.97
C LEU A 232 2.04 -10.51 -9.64
N ILE A 233 3.16 -10.42 -8.92
CA ILE A 233 4.43 -9.93 -9.47
C ILE A 233 5.01 -10.93 -10.47
N SER A 234 5.03 -12.23 -10.15
CA SER A 234 5.48 -13.28 -11.08
C SER A 234 4.63 -13.28 -12.37
N LYS A 235 3.31 -13.09 -12.24
CA LYS A 235 2.39 -12.94 -13.38
C LYS A 235 2.49 -11.59 -14.11
N LYS A 236 3.38 -10.68 -13.67
CA LYS A 236 3.58 -9.31 -14.20
C LYS A 236 2.33 -8.42 -14.13
N ALA A 237 1.35 -8.80 -13.32
CA ALA A 237 0.15 -8.00 -13.06
C ALA A 237 0.47 -6.78 -12.20
N ILE A 238 1.49 -6.90 -11.34
CA ILE A 238 2.07 -5.80 -10.58
C ILE A 238 3.57 -5.77 -10.87
N GLN A 239 4.09 -4.61 -11.24
CA GLN A 239 5.50 -4.38 -11.52
C GLN A 239 5.97 -3.21 -10.63
N PRO A 240 6.47 -3.51 -9.41
CA PRO A 240 6.97 -2.48 -8.51
C PRO A 240 8.18 -1.77 -9.11
N GLN A 241 8.19 -0.44 -9.03
CA GLN A 241 9.36 0.36 -9.39
C GLN A 241 10.35 0.36 -8.22
N VAL A 242 11.57 -0.11 -8.47
CA VAL A 242 12.61 -0.27 -7.45
C VAL A 242 13.94 0.23 -7.97
N GLU A 243 14.57 1.09 -7.19
CA GLU A 243 15.95 1.50 -7.34
C GLU A 243 16.80 0.70 -6.34
N ASN A 244 18.02 0.34 -6.73
CA ASN A 244 18.93 -0.39 -5.87
C ASN A 244 19.93 0.59 -5.24
N ALA A 245 20.25 0.36 -3.97
CA ALA A 245 21.37 1.00 -3.29
C ALA A 245 22.05 -0.03 -2.38
N THR A 246 23.20 0.28 -1.81
CA THR A 246 23.89 -0.62 -0.87
C THR A 246 23.59 -0.23 0.57
N LEU A 247 23.93 -1.11 1.52
CA LEU A 247 23.85 -0.76 2.94
C LEU A 247 24.73 0.46 3.30
N ARG A 248 25.84 0.68 2.59
CA ARG A 248 26.70 1.86 2.78
C ARG A 248 26.01 3.16 2.37
N ASP A 249 25.12 3.10 1.38
CA ASP A 249 24.36 4.26 0.89
C ASP A 249 23.20 4.65 1.80
N PHE A 250 22.88 3.84 2.82
CA PHE A 250 21.71 4.03 3.66
C PHE A 250 21.56 5.45 4.25
N PRO A 251 22.61 6.11 4.80
CA PRO A 251 22.47 7.48 5.30
C PRO A 251 22.05 8.48 4.22
N THR A 252 22.58 8.35 3.00
CA THR A 252 22.24 9.21 1.86
C THR A 252 20.83 8.93 1.38
N VAL A 253 20.47 7.65 1.22
CA VAL A 253 19.11 7.22 0.82
C VAL A 253 18.06 7.75 1.80
N LEU A 254 18.32 7.65 3.11
CA LEU A 254 17.42 8.16 4.14
C LEU A 254 17.28 9.69 4.07
N LYS A 255 18.39 10.41 3.88
CA LYS A 255 18.38 11.87 3.70
C LYS A 255 17.58 12.29 2.46
N ASP A 256 17.75 11.60 1.35
CA ASP A 256 17.03 11.90 0.11
C ASP A 256 15.55 11.52 0.21
N LEU A 257 15.20 10.49 0.98
CA LEU A 257 13.82 10.16 1.33
C LEU A 257 13.16 11.28 2.12
N CYS A 258 13.80 11.78 3.17
CA CYS A 258 13.30 12.90 3.98
C CYS A 258 13.12 14.19 3.15
N ASN A 259 13.99 14.41 2.16
CA ASN A 259 13.91 15.56 1.26
C ASN A 259 12.98 15.35 0.06
N GLY A 260 12.23 14.24 0.01
CA GLY A 260 11.26 13.96 -1.05
C GLY A 260 11.86 13.68 -2.43
N LYS A 261 13.16 13.33 -2.50
CA LYS A 261 13.86 13.05 -3.76
C LYS A 261 13.70 11.61 -4.23
N ILE A 262 13.34 10.70 -3.33
CA ILE A 262 13.06 9.31 -3.68
C ILE A 262 11.77 9.23 -4.47
N LYS A 263 11.89 8.72 -5.69
CA LYS A 263 10.82 8.62 -6.67
C LYS A 263 9.90 7.45 -6.37
N ALA A 264 10.47 6.27 -6.16
CA ALA A 264 9.73 5.03 -5.92
C ALA A 264 10.14 4.35 -4.60
N ARG A 265 10.71 3.15 -4.70
CA ARG A 265 11.30 2.42 -3.57
C ARG A 265 12.78 2.22 -3.80
N VAL A 266 13.54 2.30 -2.72
CA VAL A 266 14.95 1.92 -2.72
C VAL A 266 15.09 0.61 -1.95
N ALA A 267 15.64 -0.40 -2.59
CA ALA A 267 16.02 -1.65 -1.93
C ALA A 267 17.53 -1.61 -1.65
N LEU A 268 17.90 -1.76 -0.38
CA LEU A 268 19.29 -1.93 0.01
C LEU A 268 19.70 -3.37 -0.28
N ILE A 269 20.62 -3.55 -1.22
CA ILE A 269 21.20 -4.85 -1.58
C ILE A 269 22.55 -5.04 -0.90
N HIS A 270 22.79 -6.27 -0.47
CA HIS A 270 24.10 -6.68 0.02
C HIS A 270 25.01 -6.93 -1.18
N GLU A 271 26.25 -6.42 -1.14
CA GLU A 271 27.30 -6.68 -2.13
C GLU A 271 27.78 -8.14 -2.07
#